data_AF-A0A314XPU8-F1
#
_entry.id   AF-A0A314XPU8-F1
#
_cell.length_a   1.000
_cell.length_b   1.000
_cell.length_c   1.000
_cell.angle_alpha   90.00
_cell.angle_beta   90.00
_cell.angle_gamma   90.00
#
_symmetry.space_group_name_H-M   'P 1'
#
loop_
_entity.id
_entity.type
_entity.pdbx_description
1 polymer ?
#
loop_
_entity_poly.entity_id
_entity_poly.type
_entity_poly.pdbx_seq_one_letter_code
_entity_poly.pdbx_strand_id
1 'polypeptide(L)'
;MAASKAILLLLAALLFVTTRASSSSLEHHEELKLKAAYSKVLVPAPAPPKLPIVKAPAPPPLVKAPAPPVPVIKPPSPPAVPVIRPPSPPPVPVIKPPTPPTAPVVKPPTPVIRPPSPPPVPVIKPPTPPPAPVVKPPTPPTPVSPLPPVKPPTYPPMPPVKSKEDCIPLCDKRCQLHSRKRVCMRACMTCCDRCRCVPPGTFGNRERCGKCYTEMVTHGNRSKCP
;
A
#
# COMPACT_ATOMS: atom_id res chain seq x y z
N MET A 1 20.90 1.39 -61.67
CA MET A 1 21.13 2.31 -60.53
C MET A 1 20.17 2.11 -59.34
N ALA A 2 18.92 1.64 -59.54
CA ALA A 2 17.98 1.41 -58.42
C ALA A 2 18.38 0.25 -57.48
N ALA A 3 18.90 -0.86 -58.02
CA ALA A 3 19.27 -2.04 -57.23
C ALA A 3 20.42 -1.78 -56.22
N SER A 4 21.38 -0.92 -56.57
CA SER A 4 22.51 -0.60 -55.69
C SER A 4 22.10 0.25 -54.48
N LYS A 5 21.10 1.14 -54.62
CA LYS A 5 20.55 1.92 -53.51
C LYS A 5 19.76 1.04 -52.52
N ALA A 6 19.03 0.04 -53.02
CA ALA A 6 18.30 -0.89 -52.17
C ALA A 6 19.25 -1.77 -51.32
N ILE A 7 20.37 -2.21 -51.90
CA ILE A 7 21.40 -2.98 -51.19
C ILE A 7 22.06 -2.12 -50.10
N LEU A 8 22.36 -0.84 -50.40
CA LEU A 8 22.95 0.07 -49.42
C LEU A 8 22.02 0.34 -48.22
N LEU A 9 20.70 0.46 -48.47
CA LEU A 9 19.71 0.64 -47.41
C LEU A 9 19.53 -0.61 -46.54
N LEU A 10 19.57 -1.80 -47.14
CA LEU A 10 19.53 -3.07 -46.39
C LEU A 10 20.75 -3.25 -45.50
N LEU A 11 21.95 -2.93 -46.00
CA LEU A 11 23.18 -2.98 -45.21
C LEU A 11 23.15 -1.97 -44.05
N ALA A 12 22.65 -0.75 -44.26
CA ALA A 12 22.52 0.25 -43.21
C ALA A 12 21.54 -0.20 -42.10
N ALA A 13 20.41 -0.83 -42.45
CA ALA A 13 19.45 -1.36 -41.49
C ALA A 13 20.05 -2.49 -40.65
N LEU A 14 20.81 -3.40 -41.27
CA LEU A 14 21.53 -4.48 -40.57
C LEU A 14 22.57 -3.94 -39.58
N LEU A 15 23.33 -2.92 -39.97
CA LEU A 15 24.29 -2.27 -39.08
C LEU A 15 23.61 -1.54 -37.90
N PHE A 16 22.44 -0.93 -38.11
CA PHE A 16 21.65 -0.30 -37.03
C PHE A 16 21.03 -1.30 -36.05
N VAL A 17 20.59 -2.46 -36.52
CA VAL A 17 20.01 -3.51 -35.66
C VAL A 17 21.10 -4.20 -34.84
N THR A 18 22.25 -4.48 -35.45
CA THR A 18 23.40 -5.08 -34.74
C THR A 18 23.98 -4.13 -33.68
N THR A 19 24.12 -2.82 -33.96
CA THR A 19 24.55 -1.85 -32.94
C THR A 19 23.59 -1.73 -31.77
N ARG A 20 22.26 -1.74 -32.01
CA ARG A 20 21.27 -1.72 -30.92
C ARG A 20 21.29 -2.98 -30.04
N ALA A 21 21.58 -4.15 -30.61
CA ALA A 21 21.72 -5.41 -29.87
C ALA A 21 23.04 -5.46 -29.06
N SER A 22 24.11 -4.85 -29.57
CA SER A 22 25.39 -4.75 -28.84
C SER A 22 25.34 -3.73 -27.69
N SER A 23 24.60 -2.63 -27.82
CA SER A 23 24.45 -1.64 -26.74
C SER A 23 23.72 -2.20 -25.52
N SER A 24 22.73 -3.10 -25.70
CA SER A 24 22.01 -3.71 -24.57
C SER A 24 22.76 -4.83 -23.87
N SER A 25 23.71 -5.51 -24.54
CA SER A 25 24.50 -6.60 -23.94
C SER A 25 25.71 -6.11 -23.13
N LEU A 26 26.24 -4.92 -23.41
CA LEU A 26 27.41 -4.37 -22.71
C LEU A 26 27.04 -3.80 -21.33
N GLU A 27 25.88 -3.17 -21.22
CA GLU A 27 25.37 -2.55 -19.97
C GLU A 27 25.12 -3.59 -18.86
N HIS A 28 24.63 -4.78 -19.21
CA HIS A 28 24.36 -5.83 -18.21
C HIS A 28 25.62 -6.49 -17.64
N HIS A 29 26.75 -6.44 -18.36
CA HIS A 29 28.00 -7.06 -17.90
C HIS A 29 28.79 -6.15 -16.95
N GLU A 30 28.72 -4.83 -17.13
CA GLU A 30 29.29 -3.84 -16.19
C GLU A 30 28.53 -3.83 -14.85
N GLU A 31 27.20 -3.94 -14.88
CA GLU A 31 26.37 -3.97 -13.65
C GLU A 31 26.66 -5.23 -12.79
N LEU A 32 26.93 -6.37 -13.44
CA LEU A 32 27.30 -7.63 -12.77
C LEU A 32 28.71 -7.58 -12.16
N LYS A 33 29.69 -6.97 -12.83
CA LYS A 33 31.04 -6.78 -12.26
C LYS A 33 31.02 -5.83 -11.07
N LEU A 34 30.23 -4.77 -11.11
CA LEU A 34 30.12 -3.82 -10.01
C LEU A 34 29.40 -4.42 -8.79
N LYS A 35 28.33 -5.20 -9.00
CA LYS A 35 27.66 -5.95 -7.92
C LYS A 35 28.53 -7.06 -7.32
N ALA A 36 29.38 -7.72 -8.12
CA ALA A 36 30.31 -8.73 -7.65
C ALA A 36 31.48 -8.13 -6.85
N ALA A 37 31.99 -6.96 -7.26
CA ALA A 37 33.03 -6.24 -6.52
C ALA A 37 32.51 -5.67 -5.18
N TYR A 38 31.29 -5.12 -5.17
CA TYR A 38 30.67 -4.60 -3.94
C TYR A 38 30.38 -5.71 -2.90
N SER A 39 30.06 -6.91 -3.36
CA SER A 39 29.84 -8.06 -2.47
C SER A 39 31.13 -8.61 -1.84
N LYS A 40 32.31 -8.20 -2.32
CA LYS A 40 33.62 -8.66 -1.82
C LYS A 40 34.33 -7.66 -0.91
N VAL A 41 33.69 -6.54 -0.56
CA VAL A 41 34.17 -5.54 0.41
C VAL A 41 33.17 -5.39 1.57
N LEU A 42 32.65 -6.51 2.09
CA LEU A 42 32.24 -6.53 3.50
C LEU A 42 33.50 -6.82 4.33
N VAL A 43 34.18 -5.74 4.73
CA VAL A 43 35.15 -5.79 5.82
C VAL A 43 34.37 -6.21 7.07
N PRO A 44 34.81 -7.24 7.83
CA PRO A 44 34.17 -7.56 9.10
C PRO A 44 34.29 -6.34 10.01
N ALA A 45 33.13 -5.81 10.43
CA ALA A 45 33.08 -4.70 11.37
C ALA A 45 33.89 -5.08 12.63
N PRO A 46 34.91 -4.30 13.04
CA PRO A 46 35.64 -4.60 14.25
C PRO A 46 34.70 -4.50 15.45
N ALA A 47 34.79 -5.49 16.34
CA ALA A 47 34.03 -5.55 17.58
C ALA A 47 34.26 -4.26 18.39
N PRO A 48 33.20 -3.67 18.99
CA PRO A 48 33.37 -2.44 19.76
C PRO A 48 34.27 -2.72 20.98
N PRO A 49 35.23 -1.82 21.28
CA PRO A 49 36.05 -1.95 22.48
C PRO A 49 35.15 -1.88 23.73
N LYS A 50 35.37 -2.80 24.66
CA LYS A 50 34.72 -2.81 25.98
C LYS A 50 35.16 -1.53 26.72
N LEU A 51 34.32 -0.50 26.69
CA LEU A 51 34.51 0.69 27.52
C LEU A 51 34.30 0.31 28.99
N PRO A 52 35.17 0.79 29.90
CA PRO A 52 35.01 0.55 31.33
C PRO A 52 33.74 1.25 31.83
N ILE A 53 32.94 0.49 32.58
CA ILE A 53 31.73 0.95 33.26
C ILE A 53 32.15 1.95 34.33
N VAL A 54 32.07 3.24 34.02
CA VAL A 54 32.17 4.29 35.03
C VAL A 54 30.81 4.41 35.69
N LYS A 55 30.76 4.10 36.99
CA LYS A 55 29.55 4.18 37.82
C LYS A 55 29.20 5.66 37.98
N ALA A 56 28.09 6.09 37.38
CA ALA A 56 27.61 7.46 37.47
C ALA A 56 27.27 7.82 38.94
N PRO A 57 27.68 8.99 39.45
CA PRO A 57 27.29 9.47 40.78
C PRO A 57 25.77 9.67 40.90
N ALA A 58 25.23 9.42 42.10
CA ALA A 58 23.82 9.59 42.38
C ALA A 58 23.37 11.06 42.19
N PRO A 59 22.19 11.31 41.63
CA PRO A 59 21.68 12.67 41.45
C PRO A 59 21.36 13.32 42.82
N PRO A 60 21.55 14.64 42.96
CA PRO A 60 21.24 15.35 44.19
C PRO A 60 19.73 15.37 44.47
N PRO A 61 19.32 15.51 45.75
CA PRO A 61 17.91 15.56 46.12
C PRO A 61 17.24 16.79 45.53
N LEU A 62 16.11 16.56 44.86
CA LEU A 62 15.27 17.57 44.22
C LEU A 62 14.58 18.42 45.30
N VAL A 63 15.10 19.61 45.59
CA VAL A 63 14.40 20.63 46.39
C VAL A 63 13.23 21.19 45.59
N LYS A 64 12.01 21.01 46.13
CA LYS A 64 10.75 21.42 45.52
C LYS A 64 10.55 22.92 45.72
N ALA A 65 10.60 23.69 44.63
CA ALA A 65 10.30 25.11 44.64
C ALA A 65 8.81 25.37 44.88
N PRO A 66 8.42 26.41 45.66
CA PRO A 66 7.02 26.81 45.80
C PRO A 66 6.45 27.35 44.48
N ALA A 67 5.24 26.91 44.12
CA ALA A 67 4.55 27.36 42.91
C ALA A 67 4.07 28.82 43.07
N PRO A 68 4.18 29.66 42.03
CA PRO A 68 3.62 31.00 42.05
C PRO A 68 2.08 30.96 41.98
N PRO A 69 1.38 31.97 42.54
CA PRO A 69 -0.07 32.05 42.47
C PRO A 69 -0.53 32.25 41.02
N VAL A 70 -1.37 31.33 40.53
CA VAL A 70 -1.94 31.38 39.18
C VAL A 70 -3.03 32.47 39.15
N PRO A 71 -2.96 33.47 38.26
CA PRO A 71 -4.03 34.45 38.11
C PRO A 71 -5.29 33.77 37.53
N VAL A 72 -6.40 33.85 38.25
CA VAL A 72 -7.71 33.38 37.79
C VAL A 72 -8.25 34.37 36.77
N ILE A 73 -7.98 34.12 35.49
CA ILE A 73 -8.59 34.86 34.38
C ILE A 73 -9.89 34.14 34.01
N LYS A 74 -11.03 34.77 34.29
CA LYS A 74 -12.35 34.28 33.88
C LYS A 74 -12.44 34.25 32.34
N PRO A 75 -12.83 33.14 31.71
CA PRO A 75 -12.97 33.08 30.26
C PRO A 75 -14.02 34.08 29.75
N PRO A 76 -13.74 34.85 28.68
CA PRO A 76 -14.74 35.71 28.07
C PRO A 76 -15.84 34.86 27.42
N SER A 77 -17.09 35.31 27.58
CA SER A 77 -18.26 34.67 26.97
C SER A 77 -18.17 34.75 25.45
N PRO A 78 -18.43 33.65 24.70
CA PRO A 78 -18.32 33.67 23.25
C PRO A 78 -19.38 34.60 22.63
N PRO A 79 -19.04 35.36 21.58
CA PRO A 79 -20.02 36.17 20.87
C PRO A 79 -21.05 35.28 20.17
N ALA A 80 -22.31 35.71 20.19
CA ALA A 80 -23.39 35.03 19.49
C ALA A 80 -23.10 35.02 17.98
N VAL A 81 -22.88 33.83 17.42
CA VAL A 81 -22.65 33.65 15.99
C VAL A 81 -23.98 33.87 15.25
N PRO A 82 -24.06 34.76 14.24
CA PRO A 82 -25.25 34.92 13.43
C PRO A 82 -25.58 33.63 12.69
N VAL A 83 -26.77 33.07 12.94
CA VAL A 83 -27.28 31.89 12.24
C VAL A 83 -27.69 32.33 10.83
N ILE A 84 -26.75 32.24 9.89
CA ILE A 84 -27.04 32.38 8.46
C ILE A 84 -27.72 31.09 8.01
N ARG A 85 -29.05 31.14 7.84
CA ARG A 85 -29.81 30.03 7.21
C ARG A 85 -29.34 29.89 5.75
N PRO A 86 -28.96 28.67 5.31
CA PRO A 86 -28.66 28.44 3.91
C PRO A 86 -29.88 28.77 3.03
N PRO A 87 -29.68 29.45 1.87
CA PRO A 87 -30.77 29.70 0.93
C PRO A 87 -31.33 28.36 0.42
N SER A 88 -32.66 28.27 0.33
CA SER A 88 -33.32 27.10 -0.25
C SER A 88 -32.91 26.94 -1.72
N PRO A 89 -32.62 25.71 -2.17
CA PRO A 89 -32.27 25.46 -3.57
C PRO A 89 -33.45 25.86 -4.48
N PRO A 90 -33.18 26.37 -5.69
CA PRO A 90 -34.23 26.69 -6.64
C PRO A 90 -34.98 25.40 -7.05
N PRO A 91 -36.28 25.50 -7.36
CA PRO A 91 -37.05 24.36 -7.83
C PRO A 91 -36.43 23.85 -9.14
N VAL A 92 -35.99 22.59 -9.12
CA VAL A 92 -35.44 21.92 -10.31
C VAL A 92 -36.58 21.76 -11.32
N PRO A 93 -36.40 22.16 -12.60
CA PRO A 93 -37.39 21.93 -13.63
C PRO A 93 -37.67 20.43 -13.79
N VAL A 94 -38.92 20.01 -13.56
CA VAL A 94 -39.37 18.64 -13.79
C VAL A 94 -39.46 18.41 -15.30
N ILE A 95 -38.37 17.95 -15.90
CA ILE A 95 -38.38 17.44 -17.27
C ILE A 95 -39.05 16.06 -17.20
N LYS A 96 -40.31 15.97 -17.65
CA LYS A 96 -40.98 14.67 -17.84
C LYS A 96 -40.15 13.84 -18.82
N PRO A 97 -39.76 12.60 -18.46
CA PRO A 97 -39.10 11.69 -19.41
C PRO A 97 -39.99 11.49 -20.63
N PRO A 98 -39.44 11.52 -21.86
CA PRO A 98 -40.22 11.20 -23.06
C PRO A 98 -40.72 9.76 -22.97
N THR A 99 -42.02 9.59 -23.20
CA THR A 99 -42.63 8.27 -23.34
C THR A 99 -41.98 7.53 -24.51
N PRO A 100 -41.45 6.30 -24.31
CA PRO A 100 -40.89 5.53 -25.40
C PRO A 100 -41.98 5.18 -26.42
N PRO A 101 -41.67 5.17 -27.73
CA PRO A 101 -42.62 4.80 -28.76
C PRO A 101 -43.01 3.33 -28.62
N THR A 102 -44.31 3.07 -28.62
CA THR A 102 -44.89 1.73 -28.60
C THR A 102 -44.53 1.01 -29.90
N ALA A 103 -43.61 0.05 -29.84
CA ALA A 103 -43.34 -0.83 -30.98
C ALA A 103 -44.55 -1.76 -31.23
N PRO A 104 -44.87 -2.11 -32.49
CA PRO A 104 -45.94 -3.06 -32.79
C PRO A 104 -45.58 -4.45 -32.27
N VAL A 105 -46.43 -4.99 -31.39
CA VAL A 105 -46.31 -6.36 -30.89
C VAL A 105 -46.69 -7.32 -32.02
N VAL A 106 -45.70 -7.82 -32.76
CA VAL A 106 -45.86 -9.01 -33.59
C VAL A 106 -45.58 -10.21 -32.68
N LYS A 107 -46.62 -10.96 -32.29
CA LYS A 107 -46.48 -12.22 -31.56
C LYS A 107 -45.84 -13.27 -32.47
N PRO A 108 -44.65 -13.80 -32.15
CA PRO A 108 -44.13 -14.99 -32.81
C PRO A 108 -44.94 -16.22 -32.35
N PRO A 109 -45.19 -17.21 -33.22
CA PRO A 109 -45.77 -18.47 -32.79
C PRO A 109 -44.81 -19.15 -31.80
N THR A 110 -45.28 -19.38 -30.58
CA THR A 110 -44.53 -20.13 -29.56
C THR A 110 -44.36 -21.58 -30.00
N PRO A 111 -43.13 -22.09 -30.15
CA PRO A 111 -42.93 -23.52 -30.35
C PRO A 111 -43.24 -24.24 -29.03
N VAL A 112 -44.21 -25.15 -29.07
CA VAL A 112 -44.53 -26.05 -27.95
C VAL A 112 -43.43 -27.10 -27.87
N ILE A 113 -42.32 -26.77 -27.22
CA ILE A 113 -41.31 -27.75 -26.82
C ILE A 113 -41.74 -28.29 -25.47
N ARG A 114 -42.32 -29.50 -25.46
CA ARG A 114 -42.47 -30.28 -24.22
C ARG A 114 -41.07 -30.57 -23.67
N PRO A 115 -40.76 -30.21 -22.41
CA PRO A 115 -39.51 -30.61 -21.79
C PRO A 115 -39.47 -32.14 -21.68
N PRO A 116 -38.38 -32.80 -22.09
CA PRO A 116 -38.21 -34.23 -21.81
C PRO A 116 -38.15 -34.45 -20.30
N SER A 117 -38.85 -35.49 -19.83
CA SER A 117 -38.83 -35.89 -18.43
C SER A 117 -37.39 -36.16 -17.99
N PRO A 118 -36.92 -35.60 -16.85
CA PRO A 118 -35.56 -35.85 -16.39
C PRO A 118 -35.38 -37.35 -16.10
N PRO A 119 -34.23 -37.95 -16.44
CA PRO A 119 -33.94 -39.32 -16.07
C PRO A 119 -33.92 -39.44 -14.53
N PRO A 120 -34.27 -40.62 -13.98
CA PRO A 120 -34.19 -40.84 -12.54
C PRO A 120 -32.76 -40.58 -12.07
N VAL A 121 -32.62 -39.56 -11.23
CA VAL A 121 -31.33 -39.17 -10.65
C VAL A 121 -30.84 -40.36 -9.82
N PRO A 122 -29.65 -40.91 -10.09
CA PRO A 122 -29.08 -41.95 -9.24
C PRO A 122 -29.00 -41.39 -7.82
N VAL A 123 -29.57 -42.10 -6.86
CA VAL A 123 -29.44 -41.77 -5.44
C VAL A 123 -28.00 -42.05 -5.04
N ILE A 124 -27.12 -41.09 -5.33
CA ILE A 124 -25.76 -41.08 -4.82
C ILE A 124 -25.90 -40.70 -3.34
N LYS A 125 -25.77 -41.69 -2.46
CA LYS A 125 -25.63 -41.43 -1.02
C LYS A 125 -24.54 -40.36 -0.85
N PRO A 126 -24.80 -39.29 -0.07
CA PRO A 126 -23.80 -38.27 0.19
C PRO A 126 -22.50 -38.96 0.64
N PRO A 127 -21.35 -38.69 0.01
CA PRO A 127 -20.09 -39.19 0.53
C PRO A 127 -20.00 -38.71 1.98
N THR A 128 -19.78 -39.66 2.88
CA THR A 128 -19.50 -39.36 4.28
C THR A 128 -18.39 -38.31 4.29
N PRO A 129 -18.60 -37.16 4.95
CA PRO A 129 -17.53 -36.17 5.06
C PRO A 129 -16.31 -36.88 5.61
N PRO A 130 -15.11 -36.66 5.05
CA PRO A 130 -13.88 -37.19 5.63
C PRO A 130 -13.89 -36.80 7.12
N PRO A 131 -13.46 -37.69 8.02
CA PRO A 131 -13.36 -37.33 9.43
C PRO A 131 -12.61 -36.01 9.49
N ALA A 132 -13.24 -35.02 10.12
CA ALA A 132 -12.63 -33.72 10.34
C ALA A 132 -11.19 -33.99 10.81
N PRO A 133 -10.18 -33.27 10.29
CA PRO A 133 -8.86 -33.35 10.89
C PRO A 133 -9.10 -33.17 12.38
N VAL A 134 -8.58 -34.09 13.20
CA VAL A 134 -8.54 -33.88 14.64
C VAL A 134 -7.68 -32.64 14.81
N VAL A 135 -8.32 -31.47 14.74
CA VAL A 135 -7.77 -30.21 15.18
C VAL A 135 -7.59 -30.48 16.65
N LYS A 136 -6.36 -30.87 17.02
CA LYS A 136 -5.93 -30.84 18.40
C LYS A 136 -6.48 -29.53 18.96
N PRO A 137 -7.17 -29.54 20.12
CA PRO A 137 -7.62 -28.32 20.75
C PRO A 137 -6.48 -27.30 20.65
N PRO A 138 -6.75 -26.05 20.21
CA PRO A 138 -5.71 -25.04 20.18
C PRO A 138 -5.04 -25.13 21.54
N THR A 139 -3.73 -25.42 21.52
CA THR A 139 -2.93 -25.48 22.73
C THR A 139 -3.33 -24.26 23.54
N PRO A 140 -3.68 -24.39 24.83
CA PRO A 140 -3.92 -23.24 25.68
C PRO A 140 -2.80 -22.24 25.38
N PRO A 141 -3.11 -20.95 25.13
CA PRO A 141 -2.05 -19.98 24.92
C PRO A 141 -1.10 -20.19 26.07
N THR A 142 0.13 -20.60 25.76
CA THR A 142 1.18 -20.68 26.76
C THR A 142 1.11 -19.35 27.48
N PRO A 143 1.06 -19.33 28.83
CA PRO A 143 1.04 -18.08 29.57
C PRO A 143 2.22 -17.28 29.04
N VAL A 144 1.89 -16.26 28.26
CA VAL A 144 2.89 -15.41 27.63
C VAL A 144 3.56 -14.78 28.83
N SER A 145 4.78 -15.24 29.15
CA SER A 145 5.59 -14.61 30.18
C SER A 145 5.49 -13.11 29.93
N PRO A 146 5.21 -12.28 30.96
CA PRO A 146 5.04 -10.85 30.77
C PRO A 146 6.18 -10.37 29.91
N LEU A 147 5.88 -9.94 28.66
CA LEU A 147 6.92 -9.38 27.81
C LEU A 147 7.56 -8.29 28.66
N PRO A 148 8.90 -8.27 28.80
CA PRO A 148 9.56 -7.19 29.53
C PRO A 148 9.04 -5.88 28.93
N PRO A 149 8.76 -4.82 29.72
CA PRO A 149 8.19 -3.58 29.23
C PRO A 149 9.00 -3.11 28.02
N VAL A 150 8.45 -3.36 26.83
CA VAL A 150 9.13 -3.04 25.57
C VAL A 150 9.10 -1.54 25.54
N LYS A 151 10.25 -0.91 25.79
CA LYS A 151 10.44 0.52 25.61
C LYS A 151 9.78 0.89 24.27
N PRO A 152 9.00 1.98 24.18
CA PRO A 152 8.37 2.38 22.92
C PRO A 152 9.41 2.26 21.81
N PRO A 153 9.13 1.55 20.71
CA PRO A 153 10.08 1.42 19.63
C PRO A 153 10.49 2.84 19.24
N THR A 154 11.75 3.16 19.54
CA THR A 154 12.35 4.44 19.18
C THR A 154 12.59 4.32 17.70
N TYR A 155 11.59 4.70 16.91
CA TYR A 155 11.71 4.70 15.47
C TYR A 155 12.76 5.76 15.11
N PRO A 156 13.77 5.41 14.29
CA PRO A 156 14.65 6.42 13.75
C PRO A 156 13.83 7.47 12.99
N PRO A 157 14.30 8.73 12.94
CA PRO A 157 13.63 9.76 12.16
C PRO A 157 13.41 9.26 10.73
N MET A 158 12.17 9.39 10.25
CA MET A 158 11.78 8.89 8.94
C MET A 158 12.63 9.57 7.86
N PRO A 159 13.14 8.82 6.87
CA PRO A 159 13.88 9.43 5.78
C PRO A 159 12.97 10.40 5.02
N PRO A 160 13.45 11.62 4.70
CA PRO A 160 12.67 12.57 3.93
C PRO A 160 12.51 12.08 2.48
N VAL A 161 11.26 12.02 2.00
CA VAL A 161 10.94 11.71 0.60
C VAL A 161 10.90 13.03 -0.18
N LYS A 162 11.89 13.26 -1.04
CA LYS A 162 12.01 14.49 -1.84
C LYS A 162 11.52 14.26 -3.27
N SER A 163 11.68 13.03 -3.74
CA SER A 163 11.41 12.60 -5.10
C SER A 163 10.60 11.30 -5.12
N LYS A 164 10.23 10.83 -6.31
CA LYS A 164 9.49 9.57 -6.46
C LYS A 164 10.41 8.37 -6.34
N GLU A 165 11.68 8.55 -6.65
CA GLU A 165 12.75 7.56 -6.56
C GLU A 165 12.97 7.16 -5.09
N ASP A 166 12.89 8.12 -4.17
CA ASP A 166 12.97 7.89 -2.72
C ASP A 166 11.84 6.99 -2.20
N CYS A 167 10.69 6.97 -2.89
CA CYS A 167 9.58 6.11 -2.52
C CYS A 167 9.87 4.63 -2.78
N ILE A 168 10.71 4.31 -3.77
CA ILE A 168 10.90 2.93 -4.26
C ILE A 168 11.39 2.01 -3.14
N PRO A 169 12.52 2.29 -2.46
CA PRO A 169 13.01 1.41 -1.38
C PRO A 169 12.07 1.37 -0.17
N LEU A 170 11.32 2.46 0.09
CA LEU A 170 10.38 2.52 1.20
C LEU A 170 9.14 1.67 0.95
N CYS A 171 8.58 1.75 -0.26
CA CYS A 171 7.44 0.95 -0.66
C CYS A 171 7.81 -0.53 -0.80
N ASP A 172 9.02 -0.85 -1.26
CA ASP A 172 9.52 -2.22 -1.29
C ASP A 172 9.51 -2.84 0.11
N LYS A 173 9.99 -2.10 1.12
CA LYS A 173 9.91 -2.52 2.52
C LYS A 173 8.47 -2.65 3.00
N ARG A 174 7.62 -1.66 2.73
CA ARG A 174 6.20 -1.67 3.12
C ARG A 174 5.46 -2.90 2.57
N CYS A 175 5.73 -3.24 1.31
CA CYS A 175 5.04 -4.29 0.58
C CYS A 175 5.72 -5.66 0.66
N GLN A 176 6.84 -5.79 1.40
CA GLN A 176 7.67 -6.99 1.43
C GLN A 176 6.90 -8.26 1.81
N LEU A 177 5.97 -8.15 2.76
CA LEU A 177 5.14 -9.26 3.27
C LEU A 177 3.71 -9.27 2.70
N HIS A 178 3.39 -8.33 1.79
CA HIS A 178 2.07 -8.27 1.21
C HIS A 178 1.88 -9.40 0.19
N SER A 179 0.80 -10.18 0.30
CA SER A 179 0.52 -11.31 -0.60
C SER A 179 0.49 -10.89 -2.07
N ARG A 180 -0.08 -9.72 -2.35
CA ARG A 180 -0.12 -9.10 -3.69
C ARG A 180 0.90 -7.96 -3.84
N LYS A 181 2.19 -8.29 -3.87
CA LYS A 181 3.31 -7.31 -3.89
C LYS A 181 3.17 -6.23 -4.97
N ARG A 182 2.87 -6.61 -6.23
CA ARG A 182 2.73 -5.67 -7.35
C ARG A 182 1.59 -4.66 -7.15
N VAL A 183 0.46 -5.11 -6.58
CA VAL A 183 -0.69 -4.25 -6.30
C VAL A 183 -0.38 -3.30 -5.14
N CYS A 184 0.22 -3.82 -4.08
CA CYS A 184 0.68 -3.03 -2.94
C CYS A 184 1.66 -1.94 -3.39
N MET A 185 2.67 -2.29 -4.20
CA MET A 185 3.67 -1.35 -4.70
C MET A 185 3.05 -0.21 -5.50
N ARG A 186 2.10 -0.51 -6.40
CA ARG A 186 1.40 0.52 -7.18
C ARG A 186 0.62 1.49 -6.28
N ALA A 187 -0.08 0.96 -5.29
CA ALA A 187 -0.83 1.76 -4.33
C ALA A 187 0.11 2.62 -3.47
N CYS A 188 1.16 2.00 -2.91
CA CYS A 188 2.17 2.67 -2.10
C CYS A 188 2.86 3.80 -2.86
N MET A 189 3.31 3.55 -4.09
CA MET A 189 3.90 4.58 -4.96
C MET A 189 3.00 5.78 -5.15
N THR A 190 1.71 5.54 -5.41
CA THR A 190 0.73 6.63 -5.57
C THR A 190 0.55 7.43 -4.28
N CYS A 191 0.54 6.75 -3.14
CA CYS A 191 0.44 7.38 -1.82
C CYS A 191 1.70 8.17 -1.47
N CYS A 192 2.88 7.61 -1.73
CA CYS A 192 4.14 8.24 -1.41
C CYS A 192 4.39 9.47 -2.28
N ASP A 193 4.10 9.40 -3.58
CA ASP A 193 4.30 10.55 -4.48
C ASP A 193 3.42 11.75 -4.07
N ARG A 194 2.20 11.47 -3.59
CA ARG A 194 1.27 12.51 -3.12
C ARG A 194 1.54 13.00 -1.70
N CYS A 195 1.88 12.10 -0.78
CA CYS A 195 2.01 12.41 0.63
C CYS A 195 3.45 12.59 1.10
N ARG A 196 4.44 12.35 0.23
CA ARG A 196 5.88 12.40 0.53
C ARG A 196 6.26 11.63 1.80
N CYS A 197 5.59 10.49 2.03
CA CYS A 197 5.79 9.67 3.22
C CYS A 197 5.34 8.23 2.98
N VAL A 198 6.10 7.28 3.51
CA VAL A 198 5.73 5.85 3.61
C VAL A 198 5.90 5.44 5.08
N PRO A 199 4.87 4.88 5.73
CA PRO A 199 4.97 4.59 7.14
C PRO A 199 5.85 3.35 7.41
N PRO A 200 6.57 3.33 8.54
CA PRO A 200 7.57 2.29 8.82
C PRO A 200 6.92 0.91 9.03
N GLY A 201 7.70 -0.13 8.70
CA GLY A 201 7.28 -1.52 8.79
C GLY A 201 6.42 -1.98 7.61
N THR A 202 5.94 -3.23 7.69
CA THR A 202 5.13 -3.88 6.65
C THR A 202 3.63 -3.78 6.89
N PHE A 203 3.22 -3.27 8.06
CA PHE A 203 1.83 -3.12 8.47
C PHE A 203 1.70 -2.00 9.52
N GLY A 204 0.50 -1.40 9.63
CA GLY A 204 0.21 -0.38 10.63
C GLY A 204 0.99 0.92 10.43
N ASN A 205 1.17 1.67 11.53
CA ASN A 205 1.90 2.94 11.62
C ASN A 205 1.42 4.03 10.63
N ARG A 206 0.21 3.92 10.09
CA ARG A 206 -0.29 4.80 9.02
C ARG A 206 -0.41 6.25 9.51
N GLU A 207 -0.68 6.43 10.78
CA GLU A 207 -0.74 7.72 11.49
C GLU A 207 0.59 8.48 11.46
N ARG A 208 1.73 7.79 11.26
CA ARG A 208 3.04 8.44 11.11
C ARG A 208 3.15 9.32 9.87
N CYS A 209 2.41 8.99 8.82
CA CYS A 209 2.33 9.78 7.59
C CYS A 209 1.12 10.73 7.58
N GLY A 210 0.44 10.88 8.72
CA GLY A 210 -0.68 11.79 8.90
C GLY A 210 -1.89 11.48 8.00
N LYS A 211 -2.76 12.48 7.92
CA LYS A 211 -4.06 12.40 7.24
C LYS A 211 -3.97 12.06 5.76
N CYS A 212 -2.96 12.58 5.07
CA CYS A 212 -2.78 12.31 3.64
C CYS A 212 -2.71 10.81 3.35
N TYR A 213 -1.97 10.03 4.16
CA TYR A 213 -1.83 8.59 3.94
C TYR A 213 -3.02 7.78 4.50
N THR A 214 -3.62 8.24 5.60
CA THR A 214 -4.72 7.51 6.26
C THR A 214 -6.06 7.71 5.57
N GLU A 215 -6.37 8.93 5.13
CA GLU A 215 -7.68 9.37 4.62
C GLU A 215 -7.82 9.22 3.10
N MET A 216 -6.75 8.85 2.38
CA MET A 216 -6.89 8.53 0.96
C MET A 216 -7.70 7.26 0.73
N VAL A 217 -8.77 7.42 -0.04
CA VAL A 217 -9.70 6.35 -0.41
C VAL A 217 -9.70 6.08 -1.91
N THR A 218 -10.09 4.87 -2.26
CA THR A 218 -10.45 4.47 -3.62
C THR A 218 -11.87 4.92 -3.96
N HIS A 219 -12.29 4.79 -5.22
CA HIS A 219 -13.68 5.07 -5.63
C HIS A 219 -14.72 4.22 -4.86
N GLY A 220 -14.33 3.05 -4.34
CA GLY A 220 -15.17 2.19 -3.51
C GLY A 220 -15.15 2.53 -2.01
N ASN A 221 -14.71 3.74 -1.64
CA ASN A 221 -14.61 4.22 -0.26
C ASN A 221 -13.76 3.34 0.69
N ARG A 222 -12.81 2.57 0.12
CA ARG A 222 -11.85 1.77 0.89
C ARG A 222 -10.50 2.48 0.98
N SER A 223 -9.77 2.28 2.07
CA SER A 223 -8.41 2.80 2.24
C SER A 223 -7.53 2.43 1.03
N LYS A 224 -6.96 3.45 0.39
CA LYS A 224 -6.14 3.28 -0.81
C LYS A 224 -4.72 2.83 -0.47
N CYS A 225 -4.14 3.40 0.58
CA CYS A 225 -2.75 3.15 0.94
C CYS A 225 -2.58 1.88 1.78
N PRO A 226 -1.54 1.08 1.50
CA PRO A 226 -1.24 -0.15 2.25
C PRO A 226 -0.75 0.14 3.67
#